data_AF-A0A1M6T6U1-F1
#
_entry.id   AF-A0A1M6T6U1-F1
#
_cell.length_a   1.000
_cell.length_b   1.000
_cell.length_c   1.000
_cell.angle_alpha   90.00
_cell.angle_beta   90.00
_cell.angle_gamma   90.00
#
_symmetry.space_group_name_H-M   'P 1'
#
loop_
_entity.id
_entity.type
_entity.pdbx_description
1 polymer ?
#
loop_
_entity_poly.entity_id
_entity_poly.type
_entity_poly.pdbx_seq_one_letter_code
_entity_poly.pdbx_strand_id
1 'polypeptide(L)'
;MCKALNSNAISELSDEYHVRTCRRDELDIWKEMPFDDMKSAKEYNGFMTEYFNDVYGSKEDLFFQKCLFVCDKNDTPIGTCFAWKAYEKISTIHWFKVRKNYEGSGIGRALLSIVM
;
A
#
# COMPACT_ATOMS: atom_id res chain seq x y z
N MET A 1 -9.64 -2.88 22.41
CA MET A 1 -8.32 -2.50 21.88
C MET A 1 -7.38 -3.68 22.12
N CYS A 2 -6.70 -4.19 21.08
CA CYS A 2 -5.75 -5.29 21.23
C CYS A 2 -4.55 -4.83 22.07
N LYS A 3 -4.10 -5.63 23.04
CA LYS A 3 -3.02 -5.26 23.98
C LYS A 3 -1.63 -5.68 23.48
N ALA A 4 -1.56 -6.64 22.58
CA ALA A 4 -0.34 -7.19 22.00
C ALA A 4 -0.63 -7.82 20.64
N LEU A 5 0.40 -7.97 19.81
CA LEU A 5 0.33 -8.67 18.52
C LEU A 5 0.13 -10.17 18.77
N ASN A 6 -0.83 -10.78 18.06
CA ASN A 6 -0.97 -12.24 18.04
C ASN A 6 -0.02 -12.81 16.99
N SER A 7 1.10 -13.37 17.42
CA SER A 7 2.10 -13.96 16.52
C SER A 7 1.54 -15.09 15.65
N ASN A 8 0.50 -15.80 16.09
CA ASN A 8 -0.15 -16.85 15.30
C ASN A 8 -1.00 -16.30 14.14
N ALA A 9 -1.26 -14.99 14.11
CA ALA A 9 -1.98 -14.33 13.03
C ALA A 9 -1.04 -13.86 11.89
N ILE A 10 0.26 -13.75 12.16
CA ILE A 10 1.30 -13.35 11.19
C ILE A 10 1.37 -14.40 10.07
N SER A 11 1.55 -13.93 8.83
CA SER A 11 1.89 -14.79 7.70
C SER A 11 3.08 -14.23 6.94
N GLU A 12 3.92 -15.12 6.41
CA GLU A 12 5.06 -14.75 5.58
C GLU A 12 4.62 -14.50 4.14
N LEU A 13 5.38 -13.64 3.46
CA LEU A 13 5.22 -13.42 2.03
C LEU A 13 5.96 -14.54 1.29
N SER A 14 5.35 -15.08 0.24
CA SER A 14 6.03 -16.05 -0.64
C SER A 14 7.28 -15.45 -1.27
N ASP A 15 8.35 -16.23 -1.38
CA ASP A 15 9.63 -15.86 -2.03
C ASP A 15 9.49 -15.48 -3.51
N GLU A 16 8.30 -15.69 -4.10
CA GLU A 16 7.97 -15.21 -5.44
C GLU A 16 7.74 -13.70 -5.53
N TYR A 17 7.65 -13.04 -4.37
CA TYR A 17 7.40 -11.61 -4.24
C TYR A 17 8.42 -10.97 -3.30
N HIS A 18 8.65 -9.68 -3.47
CA HIS A 18 9.45 -8.88 -2.53
C HIS A 18 8.72 -7.62 -2.12
N VAL A 19 9.16 -7.02 -1.02
CA VAL A 19 8.61 -5.77 -0.51
C VAL A 19 9.64 -4.67 -0.59
N ARG A 20 9.21 -3.50 -1.04
CA ARG A 20 10.00 -2.27 -1.03
C ARG A 20 9.09 -1.07 -0.82
N THR A 21 9.68 0.09 -0.57
CA THR A 21 8.90 1.33 -0.57
C THR A 21 8.56 1.77 -2.01
N CYS A 22 7.44 2.49 -2.12
CA CYS A 22 7.07 3.24 -3.32
C CYS A 22 8.16 4.26 -3.64
N ARG A 23 8.60 4.33 -4.90
CA ARG A 23 9.56 5.33 -5.38
C ARG A 23 8.80 6.59 -5.83
N ARG A 24 9.49 7.73 -5.89
CA ARG A 24 8.84 9.01 -6.24
C ARG A 24 8.24 9.03 -7.64
N ASP A 25 8.93 8.40 -8.57
CA ASP A 25 8.50 8.22 -9.97
C ASP A 25 7.39 7.17 -10.13
N GLU A 26 7.02 6.47 -9.06
CA GLU A 26 5.95 5.45 -9.06
C GLU A 26 4.65 5.96 -8.41
N LEU A 27 4.56 7.24 -8.07
CA LEU A 27 3.37 7.80 -7.44
C LEU A 27 2.10 7.55 -8.27
N ASP A 28 2.20 7.61 -9.60
CA ASP A 28 1.05 7.33 -10.45
C ASP A 28 0.62 5.86 -10.38
N ILE A 29 1.54 4.91 -10.22
CA ILE A 29 1.19 3.49 -9.98
C ILE A 29 0.37 3.36 -8.69
N TRP A 30 0.77 4.08 -7.63
CA TRP A 30 0.02 4.11 -6.38
C TRP A 30 -1.38 4.72 -6.56
N LYS A 31 -1.51 5.79 -7.35
CA LYS A 31 -2.82 6.42 -7.62
C LYS A 31 -3.76 5.47 -8.38
N GLU A 32 -3.20 4.62 -9.23
CA GLU A 32 -3.96 3.64 -10.02
C GLU A 32 -4.39 2.41 -9.20
N MET A 33 -3.63 2.03 -8.17
CA MET A 33 -3.87 0.80 -7.38
C MET A 33 -5.31 0.58 -6.89
N PRO A 34 -6.07 1.59 -6.46
CA PRO A 34 -7.45 1.39 -5.99
C PRO A 34 -8.41 0.87 -7.07
N PHE A 35 -8.05 0.99 -8.35
CA PHE A 35 -8.91 0.70 -9.49
C PHE A 35 -8.47 -0.59 -10.18
N ASP A 36 -9.44 -1.43 -10.55
CA ASP A 36 -9.17 -2.69 -11.26
C ASP A 36 -9.08 -2.50 -12.79
N ASP A 37 -9.41 -1.30 -13.30
CA ASP A 37 -9.38 -0.97 -14.73
C ASP A 37 -8.79 0.42 -15.03
N MET A 38 -8.17 0.54 -16.20
CA MET A 38 -7.47 1.75 -16.63
C MET A 38 -8.41 2.93 -16.91
N LYS A 39 -9.70 2.68 -17.19
CA LYS A 39 -10.65 3.76 -17.48
C LYS A 39 -10.96 4.50 -16.19
N SER A 40 -11.33 3.78 -15.14
CA SER A 40 -11.56 4.37 -13.81
C SER A 40 -10.28 4.99 -13.24
N ALA A 41 -9.12 4.33 -13.39
CA ALA A 41 -7.86 4.90 -12.91
C ALA A 41 -7.54 6.27 -13.54
N LYS A 42 -7.83 6.44 -14.84
CA LYS A 42 -7.68 7.73 -15.54
C LYS A 42 -8.73 8.75 -15.10
N GLU A 43 -10.00 8.33 -14.99
CA GLU A 43 -11.11 9.18 -14.57
C GLU A 43 -10.87 9.80 -13.19
N TYR A 44 -10.32 9.02 -12.26
CA TYR A 44 -10.07 9.45 -10.87
C TYR A 44 -8.63 9.96 -10.62
N ASN A 45 -7.78 10.06 -11.64
CA ASN A 45 -6.38 10.49 -11.44
C ASN A 45 -6.26 11.88 -10.78
N GLY A 46 -7.13 12.83 -11.17
CA GLY A 46 -7.18 14.16 -10.56
C GLY A 46 -7.54 14.11 -9.07
N PHE A 47 -8.61 13.37 -8.73
CA PHE A 47 -9.03 13.14 -7.35
C PHE A 47 -7.91 12.51 -6.50
N MET A 48 -7.23 11.49 -7.04
CA MET A 48 -6.14 10.83 -6.34
C MET A 48 -4.92 11.74 -6.15
N THR A 49 -4.68 12.67 -7.07
CA THR A 49 -3.63 13.69 -6.94
C THR A 49 -3.97 14.71 -5.86
N GLU A 50 -5.21 15.21 -5.83
CA GLU A 50 -5.69 16.11 -4.76
C GLU A 50 -5.62 15.43 -3.40
N TYR A 51 -6.12 14.19 -3.29
CA TYR A 51 -6.03 13.41 -2.05
C TYR A 51 -4.58 13.27 -1.58
N PHE A 52 -3.65 12.94 -2.49
CA PHE A 52 -2.24 12.80 -2.14
C PHE A 52 -1.69 14.09 -1.55
N ASN A 53 -1.95 15.23 -2.20
CA ASN A 53 -1.48 16.53 -1.76
C ASN A 53 -2.07 16.90 -0.38
N ASP A 54 -3.37 16.68 -0.19
CA ASP A 54 -4.08 17.05 1.04
C ASP A 54 -3.67 16.18 2.24
N VAL A 55 -3.49 14.88 2.02
CA VAL A 55 -3.24 13.91 3.11
C VAL A 55 -1.75 13.70 3.37
N TYR A 56 -0.93 13.68 2.32
CA TYR A 56 0.49 13.33 2.39
C TYR A 56 1.42 14.46 1.97
N GLY A 57 0.98 15.46 1.21
CA GLY A 57 1.87 16.46 0.61
C GLY A 57 2.77 17.20 1.61
N SER A 58 2.23 17.58 2.77
CA SER A 58 3.04 18.21 3.85
C SER A 58 4.09 17.28 4.47
N LYS A 59 4.01 15.98 4.21
CA LYS A 59 4.89 14.90 4.72
C LYS A 59 5.28 13.93 3.62
N GLU A 60 5.50 14.44 2.40
CA GLU A 60 5.74 13.63 1.22
C GLU A 60 6.90 12.64 1.42
N ASP A 61 8.01 13.11 2.01
CA ASP A 61 9.17 12.27 2.29
C ASP A 61 8.83 11.10 3.21
N LEU A 62 7.99 11.33 4.22
CA LEU A 62 7.53 10.28 5.13
C LEU A 62 6.61 9.30 4.41
N PHE A 63 5.77 9.76 3.48
CA PHE A 63 4.96 8.87 2.65
C PHE A 63 5.85 7.91 1.88
N PHE A 64 6.87 8.39 1.16
CA PHE A 64 7.77 7.52 0.39
C PHE A 64 8.67 6.63 1.25
N GLN A 65 8.88 6.96 2.53
CA GLN A 65 9.55 6.08 3.50
C GLN A 65 8.63 4.99 4.06
N LYS A 66 7.31 5.15 3.98
CA LYS A 66 6.33 4.27 4.64
C LYS A 66 5.47 3.47 3.68
N CYS A 67 5.11 4.03 2.54
CA CYS A 67 4.24 3.39 1.55
C CYS A 67 4.94 2.14 0.98
N LEU A 68 4.48 0.96 1.37
CA LEU A 68 5.05 -0.29 0.88
C LEU A 68 4.34 -0.73 -0.39
N PHE A 69 5.13 -1.26 -1.32
CA PHE A 69 4.68 -2.10 -2.40
C PHE A 69 5.13 -3.54 -2.19
N VAL A 70 4.22 -4.46 -2.47
CA VAL A 70 4.58 -5.84 -2.82
C VAL A 70 4.78 -5.87 -4.32
N CYS A 71 5.91 -6.42 -4.75
CA CYS A 71 6.31 -6.53 -6.14
C CYS A 71 6.46 -8.00 -6.56
N ASP A 72 6.20 -8.27 -7.83
CA ASP A 72 6.51 -9.57 -8.43
C ASP A 72 8.01 -9.69 -8.80
N LYS A 73 8.41 -10.84 -9.35
CA LYS A 73 9.79 -11.13 -9.78
C LYS A 73 10.37 -10.13 -10.79
N ASN A 74 9.52 -9.34 -11.46
CA ASN A 74 9.92 -8.32 -12.42
C ASN A 74 9.93 -6.90 -11.82
N ASP A 75 9.84 -6.78 -10.49
CA ASP A 75 9.73 -5.52 -9.76
C ASP A 75 8.43 -4.74 -10.02
N THR A 76 7.39 -5.41 -10.54
CA THR A 76 6.09 -4.79 -10.82
C THR A 76 5.27 -4.68 -9.53
N PRO A 77 4.82 -3.48 -9.12
CA PRO A 77 3.95 -3.34 -7.95
C PRO A 77 2.59 -4.03 -8.16
N ILE A 78 2.25 -4.97 -7.28
CA ILE A 78 1.02 -5.77 -7.30
C ILE A 78 0.18 -5.63 -6.03
N GLY A 79 0.70 -4.99 -4.99
CA GLY A 79 -0.04 -4.66 -3.79
C GLY A 79 0.56 -3.46 -3.07
N THR A 80 -0.24 -2.81 -2.25
CA THR A 80 0.15 -1.64 -1.46
C THR A 80 -0.50 -1.70 -0.08
N CYS A 81 0.21 -1.19 0.92
CA CYS A 81 -0.28 -0.96 2.29
C CYS A 81 0.76 -0.19 3.08
N PHE A 82 0.32 0.63 4.03
CA PHE A 82 1.21 1.18 5.05
C PHE A 82 0.45 1.68 6.27
N ALA A 83 1.15 1.75 7.41
CA ALA A 83 0.66 2.43 8.59
C ALA A 83 0.93 3.93 8.49
N TRP A 84 -0.10 4.73 8.74
CA TRP A 84 -0.02 6.18 8.75
C TRP A 84 -0.57 6.74 10.06
N LYS A 85 0.06 7.78 10.60
CA LYS A 85 -0.40 8.43 11.83
C LYS A 85 -1.38 9.55 11.49
N ALA A 86 -2.64 9.19 11.20
CA ALA A 86 -3.67 10.16 10.88
C ALA A 86 -3.89 11.17 12.02
N TYR A 87 -3.94 12.46 11.66
CA TYR A 87 -4.10 13.60 12.58
C TYR A 87 -3.08 13.63 13.73
N GLU A 88 -1.93 12.97 13.58
CA GLU A 88 -0.93 12.76 14.63
C GLU A 88 -1.44 12.03 15.89
N LYS A 89 -2.61 11.40 15.80
CA LYS A 89 -3.33 10.83 16.95
C LYS A 89 -3.49 9.33 16.87
N ILE A 90 -3.88 8.83 15.71
CA ILE A 90 -4.23 7.41 15.54
C ILE A 90 -3.44 6.81 14.38
N SER A 91 -2.91 5.61 14.61
CA SER A 91 -2.31 4.82 13.53
C SER A 91 -3.42 4.13 12.75
N THR A 92 -3.50 4.40 11.47
CA THR A 92 -4.48 3.85 10.53
C THR A 92 -3.76 3.09 9.42
N ILE A 93 -4.40 2.04 8.93
CA ILE A 93 -3.94 1.33 7.73
C ILE A 93 -4.45 2.07 6.52
N HIS A 94 -3.53 2.51 5.68
CA HIS A 94 -3.80 3.28 4.48
C HIS A 94 -3.51 2.43 3.25
N TRP A 95 -4.38 2.59 2.25
CA TRP A 95 -4.23 2.03 0.90
C TRP A 95 -3.89 0.56 0.89
N PHE A 96 -4.66 -0.26 1.62
CA PHE A 96 -4.52 -1.71 1.63
C PHE A 96 -5.23 -2.32 0.41
N LYS A 97 -4.45 -2.71 -0.61
CA LYS A 97 -4.96 -3.30 -1.85
C LYS A 97 -3.96 -4.29 -2.43
N VAL A 98 -4.49 -5.36 -3.02
CA VAL A 98 -3.77 -6.29 -3.89
C VAL A 98 -4.47 -6.24 -5.25
N ARG A 99 -3.73 -6.25 -6.35
CA ARG A 99 -4.31 -6.30 -7.69
C ARG A 99 -5.15 -7.56 -7.84
N LYS A 100 -6.31 -7.43 -8.47
CA LYS A 100 -7.33 -8.48 -8.57
C LYS A 100 -6.79 -9.86 -8.98
N ASN A 101 -5.87 -9.90 -9.95
CA ASN A 101 -5.29 -11.16 -10.46
C ASN A 101 -4.33 -11.85 -9.48
N TYR A 102 -3.96 -11.20 -8.39
CA TYR A 102 -3.09 -11.71 -7.33
C TYR A 102 -3.84 -11.94 -6.01
N GLU A 103 -5.13 -11.63 -5.95
CA GLU A 103 -5.96 -11.88 -4.77
C GLU A 103 -6.10 -13.40 -4.51
N GLY A 104 -6.37 -13.79 -3.26
CA GLY A 104 -6.47 -15.20 -2.86
C GLY A 104 -5.13 -15.94 -2.66
N SER A 105 -4.00 -15.31 -2.99
CA SER A 105 -2.65 -15.89 -2.84
C SER A 105 -2.00 -15.65 -1.46
N GLY A 106 -2.71 -15.02 -0.52
CA GLY A 106 -2.19 -14.70 0.81
C GLY A 106 -1.37 -13.42 0.93
N ILE A 107 -1.05 -12.74 -0.19
CA ILE A 107 -0.25 -11.50 -0.21
C ILE A 107 -0.80 -10.43 0.74
N GLY A 108 -2.12 -10.20 0.73
CA GLY A 108 -2.71 -9.17 1.57
C GLY A 108 -2.48 -9.41 3.07
N ARG A 109 -2.55 -10.66 3.51
CA ARG A 109 -2.29 -11.03 4.91
C ARG A 109 -0.80 -10.87 5.26
N ALA A 110 0.09 -11.27 4.36
CA ALA A 110 1.52 -11.11 4.54
C ALA A 110 1.90 -9.62 4.60
N LEU A 111 1.33 -8.81 3.73
CA LEU A 111 1.55 -7.37 3.70
C LEU A 111 1.08 -6.69 4.98
N LEU A 112 -0.11 -7.04 5.50
CA LEU A 112 -0.53 -6.56 6.83
C LEU A 112 0.41 -7.01 7.94
N SER A 113 0.92 -8.25 7.87
CA SER A 113 1.88 -8.77 8.85
C SER A 113 3.20 -8.02 8.86
N ILE A 114 3.64 -7.50 7.71
CA ILE A 114 4.86 -6.67 7.58
C ILE A 114 4.64 -5.26 8.15
N VAL A 115 3.40 -4.74 8.10
CA VAL A 115 3.06 -3.39 8.56
C VAL A 115 2.85 -3.31 10.09
N MET A 116 2.47 -4.42 10.74
CA MET A 116 2.18 -4.50 12.18
C MET A 116 3.43 -4.70 13.03
#